data_AF-A0A2E0PN36-F1
#
_entry.id   AF-A0A2E0PN36-F1
#
_cell.length_a   1.000
_cell.length_b   1.000
_cell.length_c   1.000
_cell.angle_alpha   90.00
_cell.angle_beta   90.00
_cell.angle_gamma   90.00
#
_symmetry.space_group_name_H-M   'P 1'
#
loop_
_entity.id
_entity.type
_entity.pdbx_description
1 polymer ?
#
loop_
_entity_poly.entity_id
_entity_poly.type
_entity_poly.pdbx_seq_one_letter_code
_entity_poly.pdbx_strand_id
1 'polypeptide(L)'
;SISFVNATGLVALKEAQERGIEIPKRLTDRAIAAIHRQRLPDHSYLYGEYLKYKPRRGINRPAGSLGRSHACNIALQLWGEKSISDEVHKLCLDRLIKRNGWLDMGRKRPIPHESWAAVAGYFFYYGHLYASFCIKALNPKDQPAYQQSLASILLPLQEKDGSWWDFPFYDYHQQYGTAMALLSLNRCLPSKIVD
;
A
#
# COMPACT_ATOMS: atom_id res chain seq x y z
N SER A 1 -13.93 -11.35 3.98
CA SER A 1 -13.13 -10.14 4.27
C SER A 1 -11.98 -10.06 3.26
N ILE A 2 -11.67 -8.86 2.76
CA ILE A 2 -10.55 -8.58 1.86
C ILE A 2 -9.56 -7.70 2.63
N SER A 3 -8.29 -8.08 2.69
CA SER A 3 -7.30 -7.48 3.61
C SER A 3 -7.09 -5.99 3.38
N PHE A 4 -6.81 -5.61 2.14
CA PHE A 4 -6.49 -4.23 1.77
C PHE A 4 -7.71 -3.32 1.82
N VAL A 5 -8.92 -3.82 1.53
CA VAL A 5 -10.16 -3.04 1.66
C VAL A 5 -10.41 -2.66 3.12
N ASN A 6 -10.26 -3.61 4.05
CA ASN A 6 -10.34 -3.30 5.48
C ASN A 6 -9.26 -2.30 5.90
N ALA A 7 -8.04 -2.48 5.40
CA ALA A 7 -6.92 -1.61 5.73
C ALA A 7 -7.15 -0.17 5.25
N THR A 8 -7.58 0.01 3.99
CA THR A 8 -7.97 1.31 3.44
C THR A 8 -9.04 1.99 4.28
N GLY A 9 -10.09 1.25 4.64
CA GLY A 9 -11.15 1.76 5.51
C GLY A 9 -10.61 2.19 6.87
N LEU A 10 -9.76 1.38 7.51
CA LEU A 10 -9.16 1.71 8.81
C LEU A 10 -8.26 2.95 8.75
N VAL A 11 -7.47 3.14 7.69
CA VAL A 11 -6.66 4.35 7.52
C VAL A 11 -7.56 5.58 7.41
N ALA A 12 -8.60 5.54 6.58
CA ALA A 12 -9.54 6.64 6.43
C ALA A 12 -10.31 6.94 7.73
N LEU A 13 -10.77 5.90 8.44
CA LEU A 13 -11.45 6.05 9.72
C LEU A 13 -10.52 6.63 10.80
N LYS A 14 -9.23 6.32 10.77
CA LYS A 14 -8.26 6.96 11.67
C LYS A 14 -8.14 8.45 11.38
N GLU A 15 -8.04 8.81 10.11
CA GLU A 15 -7.99 10.20 9.67
C GLU A 15 -9.26 10.99 10.05
N ALA A 16 -10.42 10.33 10.03
CA ALA A 16 -11.69 10.88 10.49
C ALA A 16 -11.69 11.05 12.02
N GLN A 17 -11.22 10.06 12.77
CA GLN A 17 -11.08 10.10 14.22
C GLN A 17 -10.19 11.26 14.69
N GLU A 18 -9.06 11.47 14.01
CA GLU A 18 -8.12 12.57 14.30
C GLU A 18 -8.75 13.96 14.07
N ARG A 19 -9.85 14.03 13.30
CA ARG A 19 -10.65 15.24 13.08
C ARG A 19 -11.89 15.33 13.98
N GLY A 20 -11.98 14.49 15.01
CA GLY A 20 -13.06 14.51 16.00
C GLY A 20 -14.30 13.73 15.61
N ILE A 21 -14.27 12.93 14.54
CA ILE A 21 -15.39 12.05 14.18
C ILE A 21 -15.35 10.81 15.07
N GLU A 22 -16.45 10.53 15.77
CA GLU A 22 -16.57 9.31 16.57
C GLU A 22 -16.68 8.07 15.69
N ILE A 23 -15.78 7.11 15.89
CA ILE A 23 -15.75 5.87 15.11
C ILE A 23 -16.21 4.70 15.99
N PRO A 24 -17.23 3.92 15.58
CA PRO A 24 -17.71 2.79 16.36
C PRO A 24 -16.62 1.74 16.61
N LYS A 25 -16.25 1.53 17.88
CA LYS A 25 -15.18 0.58 18.26
C LYS A 25 -15.42 -0.83 17.72
N ARG A 26 -16.67 -1.31 17.72
CA ARG A 26 -17.04 -2.63 17.18
C ARG A 26 -16.69 -2.77 15.69
N LEU A 27 -16.78 -1.69 14.92
CA LEU A 27 -16.42 -1.69 13.50
C LEU A 27 -14.92 -1.88 13.32
N THR A 28 -14.12 -1.10 14.05
CA THR A 28 -12.66 -1.11 13.94
C THR A 28 -12.07 -2.40 14.50
N ASP A 29 -12.54 -2.88 15.65
CA ASP A 29 -12.12 -4.16 16.24
C ASP A 29 -12.30 -5.34 15.27
N ARG A 30 -13.43 -5.40 14.57
CA ARG A 30 -13.72 -6.47 13.59
C ARG A 30 -12.80 -6.37 12.37
N ALA A 31 -12.54 -5.16 11.88
CA ALA A 31 -11.67 -4.93 10.73
C ALA A 31 -10.21 -5.28 11.07
N ILE A 32 -9.72 -4.86 12.24
CA ILE A 32 -8.38 -5.17 12.77
C ILE A 32 -8.23 -6.69 12.94
N ALA A 33 -9.17 -7.35 13.63
CA ALA A 33 -9.14 -8.80 13.81
C ALA A 33 -9.11 -9.56 12.47
N ALA A 34 -9.83 -9.08 11.46
CA ALA A 34 -9.80 -9.67 10.13
C ALA A 34 -8.45 -9.47 9.41
N ILE A 35 -7.79 -8.32 9.56
CA ILE A 35 -6.43 -8.12 9.01
C ILE A 35 -5.43 -9.06 9.70
N HIS A 36 -5.50 -9.22 11.03
CA HIS A 36 -4.63 -10.15 11.75
C HIS A 36 -4.74 -11.58 11.24
N ARG A 37 -5.95 -12.11 11.04
CA ARG A 37 -6.16 -13.47 10.50
C ARG A 37 -5.61 -13.64 9.07
N GLN A 38 -5.36 -12.56 8.37
CA GLN A 38 -4.82 -12.55 7.00
C GLN A 38 -3.34 -12.21 6.94
N ARG A 39 -2.69 -11.84 8.06
CA ARG A 39 -1.25 -11.56 8.13
C ARG A 39 -0.47 -12.87 8.12
N LEU A 40 0.57 -12.95 7.30
CA LEU A 40 1.49 -14.09 7.22
C LEU A 40 2.78 -13.81 8.01
N PRO A 41 3.54 -14.86 8.41
CA PRO A 41 4.76 -14.69 9.20
C PRO A 41 5.85 -13.82 8.55
N ASP A 42 5.84 -13.69 7.22
CA ASP A 42 6.78 -12.86 6.45
C ASP A 42 6.25 -11.42 6.20
N HIS A 43 5.24 -11.01 6.96
CA HIS A 43 4.55 -9.71 6.86
C HIS A 43 3.90 -9.44 5.50
N SER A 44 3.73 -10.46 4.67
CA SER A 44 2.76 -10.43 3.58
C SER A 44 1.35 -10.70 4.11
N TYR A 45 0.35 -10.44 3.28
CA TYR A 45 -1.06 -10.60 3.65
C TYR A 45 -1.77 -11.45 2.61
N LEU A 46 -2.75 -12.24 3.03
CA LEU A 46 -3.68 -12.89 2.11
C LEU A 46 -4.44 -11.82 1.31
N TYR A 47 -4.80 -12.10 0.07
CA TYR A 47 -5.70 -11.24 -0.70
C TYR A 47 -7.06 -11.12 0.02
N GLY A 48 -7.60 -12.27 0.45
CA GLY A 48 -8.82 -12.33 1.23
C GLY A 48 -8.87 -13.56 2.12
N GLU A 49 -9.69 -13.48 3.16
CA GLU A 49 -9.80 -14.51 4.20
C GLU A 49 -10.32 -15.85 3.65
N TYR A 50 -11.01 -15.84 2.51
CA TYR A 50 -11.42 -17.04 1.78
C TYR A 50 -10.21 -17.89 1.29
N LEU A 51 -9.00 -17.33 1.29
CA LEU A 51 -7.75 -18.03 0.99
C LEU A 51 -6.98 -18.50 2.23
N LYS A 52 -7.58 -18.48 3.43
CA LYS A 52 -6.89 -18.87 4.68
C LYS A 52 -6.28 -20.28 4.67
N TYR A 53 -6.91 -21.21 3.95
CA TYR A 53 -6.40 -22.58 3.77
C TYR A 53 -5.50 -22.75 2.54
N LYS A 54 -5.22 -21.66 1.80
CA LYS A 54 -4.29 -21.61 0.65
C LYS A 54 -3.32 -20.42 0.80
N PRO A 55 -2.57 -20.33 1.93
CA PRO A 55 -1.82 -19.13 2.28
C PRO A 55 -0.62 -18.84 1.37
N ARG A 56 -0.19 -19.81 0.56
CA ARG A 56 0.93 -19.67 -0.39
C ARG A 56 0.53 -19.74 -1.87
N ARG A 57 -0.78 -19.61 -2.19
CA ARG A 57 -1.25 -19.39 -3.57
C ARG A 57 -0.49 -18.20 -4.18
N GLY A 58 -0.23 -18.19 -5.50
CA GLY A 58 0.60 -17.17 -6.17
C GLY A 58 0.33 -15.74 -5.70
N ILE A 59 -0.95 -15.34 -5.69
CA ILE A 59 -1.39 -14.03 -5.20
C ILE A 59 -0.99 -13.72 -3.75
N ASN A 60 -0.87 -14.73 -2.87
CA ASN A 60 -0.52 -14.62 -1.45
C ASN A 60 0.99 -14.80 -1.17
N ARG A 61 1.82 -15.04 -2.19
CA ARG A 61 3.28 -15.01 -2.00
C ARG A 61 3.74 -13.57 -1.79
N PRO A 62 4.95 -13.33 -1.24
CA PRO A 62 5.48 -11.99 -1.02
C PRO A 62 5.38 -11.06 -2.24
N ALA A 63 5.67 -11.59 -3.45
CA ALA A 63 5.53 -10.86 -4.71
C ALA A 63 4.08 -10.46 -5.01
N GLY A 64 3.12 -11.37 -4.83
CA GLY A 64 1.71 -11.10 -5.04
C GLY A 64 1.07 -10.17 -4.00
N SER A 65 1.72 -10.01 -2.84
CA SER A 65 1.25 -9.16 -1.74
C SER A 65 1.80 -7.74 -1.76
N LEU A 66 2.77 -7.43 -2.63
CA LEU A 66 3.49 -6.14 -2.67
C LEU A 66 2.55 -4.93 -2.57
N GLY A 67 1.53 -4.89 -3.43
CA GLY A 67 0.60 -3.75 -3.48
C GLY A 67 -0.31 -3.61 -2.25
N ARG A 68 -0.49 -4.64 -1.42
CA ARG A 68 -1.43 -4.60 -0.28
C ARG A 68 -0.77 -4.60 1.10
N SER A 69 0.46 -5.09 1.21
CA SER A 69 1.11 -5.23 2.52
C SER A 69 1.27 -3.89 3.25
N HIS A 70 1.61 -2.82 2.51
CA HIS A 70 1.79 -1.48 3.08
C HIS A 70 0.52 -0.95 3.73
N ALA A 71 -0.61 -1.05 3.03
CA ALA A 71 -1.91 -0.63 3.55
C ALA A 71 -2.23 -1.36 4.86
N CYS A 72 -2.03 -2.68 4.89
CA CYS A 72 -2.32 -3.48 6.07
C CYS A 72 -1.41 -3.15 7.25
N ASN A 73 -0.10 -3.01 7.02
CA ASN A 73 0.86 -2.66 8.06
C ASN A 73 0.57 -1.27 8.65
N ILE A 74 0.40 -0.25 7.82
CA ILE A 74 0.12 1.11 8.32
C ILE A 74 -1.23 1.18 9.05
N ALA A 75 -2.26 0.50 8.55
CA ALA A 75 -3.55 0.42 9.22
C ALA A 75 -3.40 -0.19 10.63
N LEU A 76 -2.70 -1.31 10.76
CA LEU A 76 -2.48 -1.92 12.07
C LEU A 76 -1.69 -0.98 13.01
N GLN A 77 -0.62 -0.34 12.53
CA GLN A 77 0.17 0.60 13.36
C GLN A 77 -0.67 1.78 13.85
N LEU A 78 -1.45 2.42 12.96
CA LEU A 78 -2.31 3.56 13.28
C LEU A 78 -3.35 3.24 14.37
N TRP A 79 -3.75 1.97 14.46
CA TRP A 79 -4.68 1.46 15.45
C TRP A 79 -4.00 0.78 16.65
N GLY A 80 -2.69 1.03 16.85
CA GLY A 80 -1.96 0.68 18.07
C GLY A 80 -1.30 -0.70 18.07
N GLU A 81 -1.18 -1.37 16.92
CA GLU A 81 -0.51 -2.67 16.85
C GLU A 81 1.01 -2.53 17.01
N LYS A 82 1.52 -2.90 18.18
CA LYS A 82 2.94 -2.78 18.55
C LYS A 82 3.87 -3.68 17.73
N SER A 83 3.37 -4.78 17.15
CA SER A 83 4.17 -5.67 16.32
C SER A 83 4.44 -5.14 14.91
N ILE A 84 3.94 -3.94 14.55
CA ILE A 84 4.34 -3.22 13.35
C ILE A 84 5.38 -2.17 13.75
N SER A 85 6.65 -2.57 13.71
CA SER A 85 7.78 -1.71 13.99
C SER A 85 8.37 -1.08 12.72
N ASP A 86 9.32 -0.16 12.91
CA ASP A 86 10.14 0.39 11.83
C ASP A 86 10.79 -0.70 10.98
N GLU A 87 11.29 -1.77 11.60
CA GLU A 87 11.92 -2.89 10.91
C GLU A 87 10.94 -3.63 10.00
N VAL A 88 9.67 -3.76 10.42
CA VAL A 88 8.62 -4.37 9.60
C VAL A 88 8.30 -3.50 8.38
N HIS A 89 8.22 -2.18 8.57
CA HIS A 89 8.03 -1.25 7.46
C HIS A 89 9.20 -1.26 6.51
N LYS A 90 10.44 -1.16 7.01
CA LYS A 90 11.68 -1.23 6.20
C LYS A 90 11.75 -2.54 5.42
N LEU A 91 11.48 -3.68 6.06
CA LEU A 91 11.43 -4.98 5.39
C LEU A 91 10.46 -4.99 4.20
N CYS A 92 9.25 -4.44 4.39
CA CYS A 92 8.24 -4.40 3.33
C CYS A 92 8.58 -3.37 2.25
N LEU A 93 9.10 -2.20 2.63
CA LEU A 93 9.53 -1.13 1.70
C LEU A 93 10.70 -1.60 0.83
N ASP A 94 11.70 -2.23 1.43
CA ASP A 94 12.80 -2.88 0.71
C ASP A 94 12.28 -3.89 -0.29
N ARG A 95 11.30 -4.71 0.10
CA ARG A 95 10.69 -5.70 -0.77
C ARG A 95 9.97 -5.04 -1.94
N LEU A 96 9.19 -3.99 -1.71
CA LEU A 96 8.54 -3.22 -2.77
C LEU A 96 9.56 -2.63 -3.74
N ILE A 97 10.53 -1.87 -3.24
CA ILE A 97 11.52 -1.17 -4.07
C ILE A 97 12.37 -2.16 -4.86
N LYS A 98 12.97 -3.15 -4.20
CA LYS A 98 13.88 -4.12 -4.83
C LYS A 98 13.16 -5.08 -5.78
N ARG A 99 11.85 -5.26 -5.62
CA ARG A 99 11.04 -6.21 -6.40
C ARG A 99 9.87 -5.54 -7.11
N ASN A 100 9.96 -4.24 -7.38
CA ASN A 100 8.88 -3.46 -7.97
C ASN A 100 8.42 -4.02 -9.33
N GLY A 101 9.32 -4.66 -10.07
CA GLY A 101 8.99 -5.33 -11.35
C GLY A 101 7.84 -6.35 -11.26
N TRP A 102 7.62 -7.00 -10.10
CA TRP A 102 6.45 -7.89 -9.94
C TRP A 102 5.12 -7.14 -9.90
N LEU A 103 5.13 -5.93 -9.33
CA LEU A 103 3.98 -5.04 -9.29
C LEU A 103 3.76 -4.38 -10.66
N ASP A 104 4.86 -3.91 -11.27
CA ASP A 104 4.88 -3.27 -12.59
C ASP A 104 4.39 -4.18 -13.72
N MET A 105 4.67 -5.48 -13.64
CA MET A 105 4.23 -6.46 -14.65
C MET A 105 2.71 -6.50 -14.84
N GLY A 106 1.93 -6.15 -13.81
CA GLY A 106 0.47 -6.05 -13.90
C GLY A 106 -0.02 -4.68 -14.40
N ARG A 107 0.83 -3.66 -14.42
CA ARG A 107 0.47 -2.30 -14.79
C ARG A 107 0.04 -2.23 -16.26
N LYS A 108 -1.05 -1.50 -16.53
CA LYS A 108 -1.71 -1.32 -17.83
C LYS A 108 -2.23 -2.61 -18.48
N ARG A 109 -2.21 -3.74 -17.77
CA ARG A 109 -2.83 -4.98 -18.25
C ARG A 109 -4.35 -4.92 -18.09
N PRO A 110 -5.14 -5.35 -19.09
CA PRO A 110 -6.59 -5.25 -19.06
C PRO A 110 -7.27 -6.33 -18.22
N ILE A 111 -6.63 -7.47 -17.97
CA ILE A 111 -7.23 -8.57 -17.20
C ILE A 111 -6.63 -8.55 -15.79
N PRO A 112 -7.45 -8.43 -14.73
CA PRO A 112 -6.93 -8.49 -13.38
C PRO A 112 -6.32 -9.87 -13.09
N HIS A 113 -5.23 -9.90 -12.33
CA HIS A 113 -4.55 -11.13 -11.89
C HIS A 113 -3.91 -11.98 -13.00
N GLU A 114 -3.75 -11.45 -14.22
CA GLU A 114 -3.07 -12.16 -15.32
C GLU A 114 -1.53 -12.12 -15.25
N SER A 115 -0.96 -11.24 -14.41
CA SER A 115 0.49 -11.16 -14.21
C SER A 115 1.04 -12.40 -13.48
N TRP A 116 2.35 -12.66 -13.58
CA TRP A 116 2.98 -13.85 -12.98
C TRP A 116 2.74 -13.97 -11.47
N ALA A 117 2.77 -12.85 -10.75
CA ALA A 117 2.50 -12.78 -9.32
C ALA A 117 0.99 -12.64 -8.99
N ALA A 118 0.12 -12.73 -9.99
CA ALA A 118 -1.32 -12.49 -9.92
C ALA A 118 -1.67 -11.14 -9.26
N VAL A 119 -0.84 -10.12 -9.47
CA VAL A 119 -1.16 -8.75 -9.08
C VAL A 119 -1.94 -8.09 -10.21
N ALA A 120 -3.10 -7.52 -9.88
CA ALA A 120 -3.88 -6.73 -10.82
C ALA A 120 -3.27 -5.32 -10.99
N GLY A 121 -3.43 -4.70 -12.15
CA GLY A 121 -2.78 -3.42 -12.47
C GLY A 121 -3.14 -2.29 -11.50
N TYR A 122 -4.38 -2.27 -10.99
CA TYR A 122 -4.86 -1.27 -10.05
C TYR A 122 -4.18 -1.28 -8.68
N PHE A 123 -3.26 -2.22 -8.43
CA PHE A 123 -2.43 -2.23 -7.23
C PHE A 123 -1.15 -1.42 -7.35
N PHE A 124 -0.77 -0.95 -8.55
CA PHE A 124 0.52 -0.29 -8.73
C PHE A 124 0.58 1.02 -7.94
N TYR A 125 -0.20 2.03 -8.30
CA TYR A 125 -0.18 3.30 -7.57
C TYR A 125 -0.80 3.18 -6.19
N TYR A 126 -1.77 2.28 -6.00
CA TYR A 126 -2.31 1.96 -4.68
C TYR A 126 -1.21 1.50 -3.71
N GLY A 127 -0.36 0.57 -4.14
CA GLY A 127 0.73 0.05 -3.32
C GLY A 127 1.75 1.13 -2.97
N HIS A 128 2.11 1.97 -3.94
CA HIS A 128 3.05 3.08 -3.75
C HIS A 128 2.47 4.18 -2.85
N LEU A 129 1.16 4.45 -2.94
CA LEU A 129 0.46 5.36 -2.04
C LEU A 129 0.64 4.89 -0.61
N TYR A 130 0.24 3.68 -0.25
CA TYR A 130 0.38 3.22 1.13
C TYR A 130 1.84 3.02 1.56
N ALA A 131 2.75 2.72 0.64
CA ALA A 131 4.18 2.73 0.93
C ALA A 131 4.65 4.13 1.37
N SER A 132 4.15 5.20 0.75
CA SER A 132 4.49 6.57 1.17
C SER A 132 4.01 6.91 2.59
N PHE A 133 2.89 6.33 3.05
CA PHE A 133 2.48 6.45 4.46
C PHE A 133 3.42 5.68 5.39
N CYS A 134 3.81 4.45 5.02
CA CYS A 134 4.81 3.69 5.78
C CYS A 134 6.13 4.44 5.90
N ILE A 135 6.58 5.11 4.84
CA ILE A 135 7.80 5.93 4.86
C ILE A 135 7.66 7.06 5.88
N LYS A 136 6.54 7.78 5.89
CA LYS A 136 6.29 8.85 6.88
C LYS A 136 6.21 8.35 8.32
N ALA A 137 5.89 7.07 8.52
CA ALA A 137 5.84 6.44 9.83
C ALA A 137 7.21 5.95 10.34
N LEU A 138 8.23 5.88 9.50
CA LEU A 138 9.60 5.53 9.91
C LEU A 138 10.21 6.64 10.77
N ASN A 139 11.26 6.28 11.50
CA ASN A 139 12.19 7.25 12.09
C ASN A 139 12.65 8.28 11.04
N PRO A 140 12.65 9.59 11.36
CA PRO A 140 12.98 10.66 10.41
C PRO A 140 14.31 10.48 9.68
N LYS A 141 15.33 9.92 10.35
CA LYS A 141 16.65 9.65 9.77
C LYS A 141 16.62 8.65 8.59
N ASP A 142 15.64 7.76 8.57
CA ASP A 142 15.53 6.70 7.57
C ASP A 142 14.64 7.11 6.38
N GLN A 143 13.77 8.12 6.55
CA GLN A 143 12.81 8.54 5.52
C GLN A 143 13.48 8.95 4.19
N PRO A 144 14.56 9.77 4.16
CA PRO A 144 15.08 10.34 2.90
C PRO A 144 15.45 9.30 1.86
N ALA A 145 16.10 8.20 2.26
CA ALA A 145 16.52 7.14 1.34
C ALA A 145 15.31 6.43 0.68
N TYR A 146 14.25 6.18 1.46
CA TYR A 146 13.04 5.57 0.93
C TYR A 146 12.19 6.56 0.11
N GLN A 147 12.13 7.84 0.51
CA GLN A 147 11.47 8.89 -0.26
C GLN A 147 12.09 9.03 -1.65
N GLN A 148 13.43 9.10 -1.71
CA GLN A 148 14.18 9.15 -2.97
C GLN A 148 13.91 7.90 -3.82
N SER A 149 13.97 6.71 -3.23
CA SER A 149 13.72 5.45 -3.95
C SER A 149 12.29 5.40 -4.53
N LEU A 150 11.29 5.80 -3.75
CA LEU A 150 9.89 5.82 -4.19
C LEU A 150 9.66 6.86 -5.30
N ALA A 151 10.26 8.05 -5.18
CA ALA A 151 10.17 9.10 -6.19
C ALA A 151 10.82 8.67 -7.52
N SER A 152 11.99 8.02 -7.46
CA SER A 152 12.68 7.48 -8.63
C SER A 152 11.90 6.41 -9.37
N ILE A 153 10.99 5.70 -8.69
CA ILE A 153 10.07 4.74 -9.34
C ILE A 153 8.92 5.46 -10.04
N LEU A 154 8.31 6.46 -9.38
CA LEU A 154 7.07 7.07 -9.84
C LEU A 154 7.28 8.18 -10.89
N LEU A 155 8.28 9.03 -10.72
CA LEU A 155 8.50 10.19 -11.60
C LEU A 155 8.68 9.81 -13.08
N PRO A 156 9.44 8.76 -13.44
CA PRO A 156 9.60 8.38 -14.85
C PRO A 156 8.35 7.81 -15.51
N LEU A 157 7.30 7.52 -14.72
CA LEU A 157 6.06 6.92 -15.20
C LEU A 157 4.98 7.94 -15.55
N GLN A 158 5.29 9.24 -15.46
CA GLN A 158 4.37 10.29 -15.88
C GLN A 158 4.10 10.17 -17.39
N GLU A 159 2.84 10.17 -17.78
CA GLU A 159 2.43 10.24 -19.17
C GLU A 159 2.67 11.64 -19.76
N LYS A 160 2.64 11.75 -21.09
CA LYS A 160 2.84 13.03 -21.79
C LYS A 160 1.80 14.10 -21.44
N ASP A 161 0.60 13.67 -21.07
CA ASP A 161 -0.50 14.55 -20.64
C ASP A 161 -0.40 14.94 -19.14
N GLY A 162 0.67 14.50 -18.47
CA GLY A 162 0.90 14.76 -17.06
C GLY A 162 0.23 13.77 -16.11
N SER A 163 -0.56 12.81 -16.63
CA SER A 163 -1.26 11.82 -15.83
C SER A 163 -0.36 10.66 -15.40
N TRP A 164 -0.85 9.87 -14.45
CA TRP A 164 -0.38 8.53 -14.14
C TRP A 164 -1.59 7.58 -14.15
N TRP A 165 -1.46 6.38 -14.73
CA TRP A 165 -2.53 5.37 -14.67
C TRP A 165 -1.97 3.95 -14.80
N ASP A 166 -2.61 2.99 -14.12
CA ASP A 166 -2.11 1.61 -13.98
C ASP A 166 -3.09 0.50 -14.34
N PHE A 167 -4.36 0.82 -14.59
CA PHE A 167 -5.36 -0.16 -15.04
C PHE A 167 -6.39 0.53 -15.92
N PRO A 168 -6.89 -0.10 -17.00
CA PRO A 168 -7.89 0.50 -17.87
C PRO A 168 -9.29 0.44 -17.23
N PHE A 169 -9.45 1.14 -16.11
CA PHE A 169 -10.77 1.52 -15.65
C PHE A 169 -11.30 2.56 -16.63
N TYR A 170 -12.12 2.08 -17.57
CA TYR A 170 -12.83 2.91 -18.52
C TYR A 170 -13.51 4.05 -17.74
N ASP A 171 -13.23 5.29 -18.16
CA ASP A 171 -13.73 6.57 -17.63
C ASP A 171 -13.05 7.21 -16.41
N TYR A 172 -12.19 6.53 -15.64
CA TYR A 172 -11.54 7.18 -14.49
C TYR A 172 -10.07 6.78 -14.22
N HIS A 173 -9.43 6.06 -15.14
CA HIS A 173 -8.09 5.50 -14.92
C HIS A 173 -6.99 6.53 -14.67
N GLN A 174 -7.05 7.67 -15.35
CA GLN A 174 -6.07 8.74 -15.19
C GLN A 174 -6.24 9.46 -13.85
N GLN A 175 -7.48 9.69 -13.41
CA GLN A 175 -7.79 10.54 -12.26
C GLN A 175 -7.30 9.89 -10.96
N TYR A 176 -7.65 8.62 -10.71
CA TYR A 176 -7.21 7.97 -9.48
C TYR A 176 -5.70 7.70 -9.49
N GLY A 177 -5.14 7.26 -10.63
CA GLY A 177 -3.72 6.95 -10.74
C GLY A 177 -2.88 8.20 -10.50
N THR A 178 -3.26 9.32 -11.12
CA THR A 178 -2.64 10.64 -10.92
C THR A 178 -2.76 11.08 -9.48
N ALA A 179 -3.94 10.99 -8.88
CA ALA A 179 -4.12 11.36 -7.47
C ALA A 179 -3.21 10.54 -6.54
N MET A 180 -3.17 9.22 -6.72
CA MET A 180 -2.31 8.35 -5.91
C MET A 180 -0.82 8.63 -6.13
N ALA A 181 -0.39 8.86 -7.37
CA ALA A 181 0.99 9.21 -7.69
C ALA A 181 1.39 10.54 -7.04
N LEU A 182 0.58 11.60 -7.20
CA LEU A 182 0.86 12.92 -6.62
C LEU A 182 0.85 12.89 -5.09
N LEU A 183 -0.10 12.19 -4.46
CA LEU A 183 -0.15 12.04 -3.01
C LEU A 183 1.07 11.26 -2.46
N SER A 184 1.59 10.31 -3.24
CA SER A 184 2.82 9.58 -2.91
C SER A 184 4.03 10.51 -3.00
N LEU A 185 4.18 11.20 -4.14
CA LEU A 185 5.30 12.12 -4.41
C LEU A 185 5.33 13.30 -3.44
N ASN A 186 4.17 13.82 -3.05
CA ASN A 186 4.08 14.88 -2.04
C ASN A 186 4.65 14.43 -0.68
N ARG A 187 4.49 13.15 -0.31
CA ARG A 187 5.12 12.57 0.89
C ARG A 187 6.60 12.26 0.71
N CYS A 188 7.11 12.29 -0.52
CA CYS A 188 8.53 12.16 -0.83
C CYS A 188 9.28 13.50 -0.86
N LEU A 189 8.58 14.63 -0.75
CA LEU A 189 9.24 15.93 -0.65
C LEU A 189 10.15 15.95 0.59
N PRO A 190 11.34 16.56 0.50
CA PRO A 190 12.20 16.76 1.65
C PRO A 190 11.43 17.56 2.71
N SER A 191 11.64 17.23 3.99
CA SER A 191 11.14 18.07 5.07
C SER A 191 11.64 19.49 4.83
N LYS A 192 10.72 20.47 4.84
CA LYS A 192 11.11 21.87 4.82
C LYS A 192 12.04 22.08 6.01
N ILE A 193 13.29 22.45 5.75
CA ILE A 193 14.15 23.02 6.78
C ILE A 193 13.42 24.30 7.18
N VAL A 194 12.83 24.28 8.36
CA VAL A 194 12.34 25.51 8.99
C VAL A 194 13.58 26.08 9.66
N ASP A 195 14.16 27.11 9.04
CA ASP A 195 15.16 27.96 9.68
C ASP A 195 14.54 28.68 10.90
#